data_AF-A0A1H8JZE4-F1
#
_entry.id   AF-A0A1H8JZE4-F1
#
_cell.length_a   1.000
_cell.length_b   1.000
_cell.length_c   1.000
_cell.angle_alpha   90.00
_cell.angle_beta   90.00
_cell.angle_gamma   90.00
#
_symmetry.space_group_name_H-M   'P 1'
#
loop_
_entity.id
_entity.type
_entity.pdbx_description
1 polymer ?
#
loop_
_entity_poly.entity_id
_entity_poly.type
_entity_poly.pdbx_seq_one_letter_code
_entity_poly.pdbx_strand_id
1 'polypeptide(L)'
;MEISGVLTETPGPSLRCPSKFGGVIIGRGEGALTGPVAFISSDCITQNGPLFTFSAGKLIVLTVAGDQIFADYSGQFVPTGVGSNFVFSGATFQVTGGTGKFSRASGGGNMTGSEDISTGQGTMKLSGRINFKNRN
;
A
#
# COMPACT_ATOMS: atom_id res chain seq x y z
N MET A 1 2.59 14.18 1.03
CA MET A 1 3.24 12.87 1.14
C MET A 1 3.29 12.29 -0.26
N GLU A 2 4.51 12.14 -0.77
CA GLU A 2 4.81 11.44 -2.01
C GLU A 2 5.78 10.34 -1.61
N ILE A 3 5.37 9.07 -1.73
CA ILE A 3 6.26 7.91 -1.56
C ILE A 3 6.09 7.04 -2.79
N SER A 4 7.18 6.67 -3.44
CA SER A 4 7.18 5.75 -4.57
C SER A 4 8.19 4.64 -4.37
N GLY A 5 7.86 3.42 -4.79
CA GLY A 5 8.72 2.27 -4.59
C GLY A 5 8.31 1.05 -5.40
N VAL A 6 9.07 -0.02 -5.17
CA VAL A 6 8.85 -1.36 -5.73
C VAL A 6 8.41 -2.29 -4.61
N LEU A 7 7.62 -3.30 -4.98
CA LEU A 7 7.04 -4.24 -4.04
C LEU A 7 7.02 -5.66 -4.59
N THR A 8 6.83 -6.60 -3.68
CA THR A 8 6.47 -7.97 -3.98
C THR A 8 5.29 -8.36 -3.12
N GLU A 9 4.18 -8.75 -3.75
CA GLU A 9 3.05 -9.37 -3.09
C GLU A 9 3.22 -10.89 -3.05
N THR A 10 2.90 -11.49 -1.92
CA THR A 10 2.73 -12.94 -1.78
C THR A 10 1.25 -13.20 -1.48
N PRO A 11 0.45 -13.56 -2.50
CA PRO A 11 -0.96 -13.90 -2.30
C PRO A 11 -1.12 -15.26 -1.61
N GLY A 12 -2.18 -15.41 -0.82
CA GLY A 12 -2.44 -16.68 -0.14
C GLY A 12 -3.70 -16.70 0.74
N PRO A 13 -3.96 -17.85 1.39
CA PRO A 13 -5.09 -17.99 2.30
C PRO A 13 -5.01 -17.00 3.47
N SER A 14 -6.13 -16.36 3.78
CA SER A 14 -6.23 -15.39 4.89
C SER A 14 -7.56 -15.52 5.61
N LEU A 15 -7.52 -15.98 6.88
CA LEU A 15 -8.72 -16.14 7.69
C LEU A 15 -9.38 -14.80 8.07
N ARG A 16 -8.61 -13.71 8.03
CA ARG A 16 -9.07 -12.33 8.24
C ARG A 16 -10.03 -11.88 7.14
N CYS A 17 -9.89 -12.44 5.94
CA CYS A 17 -10.60 -11.98 4.76
C CYS A 17 -11.92 -12.72 4.57
N PRO A 18 -13.02 -12.00 4.24
CA PRO A 18 -14.29 -12.64 3.89
C PRO A 18 -14.15 -13.64 2.73
N SER A 19 -13.33 -13.31 1.73
CA SER A 19 -12.98 -14.17 0.58
C SER A 19 -12.08 -15.35 0.94
N LYS A 20 -11.58 -15.41 2.17
CA LYS A 20 -10.53 -16.35 2.62
C LYS A 20 -9.21 -16.23 1.86
N PHE A 21 -9.01 -15.14 1.14
CA PHE A 21 -7.83 -14.88 0.30
C PHE A 21 -7.36 -13.43 0.45
N GLY A 22 -6.04 -13.21 0.45
CA GLY A 22 -5.44 -11.89 0.58
C GLY A 22 -3.98 -11.88 0.18
N GLY A 23 -3.33 -10.73 0.28
CA GLY A 23 -1.90 -10.57 0.00
C GLY A 23 -1.11 -10.11 1.22
N VAL A 24 0.17 -10.47 1.26
CA VAL A 24 1.18 -9.82 2.09
C VAL A 24 2.18 -9.16 1.16
N ILE A 25 2.37 -7.85 1.31
CA ILE A 25 3.24 -7.05 0.47
C ILE A 25 4.45 -6.62 1.28
N ILE A 26 5.64 -6.77 0.70
CA ILE A 26 6.89 -6.21 1.21
C ILE A 26 7.50 -5.38 0.11
N GLY A 27 7.98 -4.19 0.44
CA GLY A 27 8.63 -3.34 -0.53
C GLY A 27 9.54 -2.29 0.06
N ARG A 28 10.16 -1.55 -0.85
CA ARG A 28 11.08 -0.45 -0.55
C ARG A 28 10.81 0.71 -1.47
N GLY A 29 11.01 1.90 -0.98
CA GLY A 29 10.77 3.11 -1.74
C GLY A 29 11.47 4.32 -1.16
N GLU A 30 11.09 5.46 -1.69
CA GLU A 30 11.63 6.76 -1.30
C GLU A 30 10.50 7.78 -1.29
N GLY A 31 10.57 8.71 -0.35
CA GLY A 31 9.65 9.84 -0.30
C GLY A 31 10.34 11.13 0.09
N ALA A 32 9.90 12.24 -0.49
CA ALA A 32 10.52 13.56 -0.27
C ALA A 32 10.52 14.00 1.20
N LEU A 33 9.53 13.56 1.99
CA LEU A 33 9.43 13.89 3.42
C LEU A 33 10.06 12.84 4.35
N THR A 34 10.16 11.60 3.90
CA THR A 34 10.55 10.43 4.71
C THR A 34 11.95 9.94 4.42
N GLY A 35 12.55 10.37 3.29
CA GLY A 35 13.73 9.73 2.73
C GLY A 35 13.43 8.30 2.28
N PRO A 36 14.45 7.42 2.28
CA PRO A 36 14.28 5.99 2.04
C PRO A 36 13.35 5.34 3.06
N VAL A 37 12.52 4.42 2.58
CA VAL A 37 11.55 3.68 3.41
C VAL A 37 11.49 2.22 3.02
N ALA A 38 11.13 1.38 4.00
CA ALA A 38 10.57 0.07 3.76
C ALA A 38 9.06 0.14 4.01
N PHE A 39 8.28 -0.69 3.35
CA PHE A 39 6.88 -0.85 3.69
C PHE A 39 6.47 -2.32 3.72
N ILE A 40 5.61 -2.64 4.67
CA ILE A 40 4.93 -3.93 4.80
C ILE A 40 3.44 -3.67 4.81
N SER A 41 2.69 -4.49 4.08
CA SER A 41 1.25 -4.34 4.04
C SER A 41 0.56 -5.69 3.91
N SER A 42 -0.75 -5.70 4.20
CA SER A 42 -1.61 -6.84 3.91
C SER A 42 -3.01 -6.38 3.58
N ASP A 43 -3.70 -7.09 2.70
CA ASP A 43 -5.07 -6.79 2.30
C ASP A 43 -5.91 -8.06 2.16
N CYS A 44 -7.18 -7.85 1.79
CA CYS A 44 -8.10 -8.89 1.43
C CYS A 44 -8.46 -8.74 -0.04
N ILE A 45 -8.25 -9.82 -0.79
CA ILE A 45 -8.42 -9.86 -2.23
C ILE A 45 -9.70 -10.61 -2.54
N THR A 46 -10.60 -9.97 -3.28
CA THR A 46 -11.84 -10.58 -3.79
C THR A 46 -11.87 -10.47 -5.31
N GLN A 47 -11.97 -11.60 -5.99
CA GLN A 47 -12.07 -11.64 -7.44
C GLN A 47 -13.53 -11.46 -7.89
N ASN A 48 -13.74 -10.61 -8.89
CA ASN A 48 -15.01 -10.49 -9.62
C ASN A 48 -14.72 -10.46 -11.12
N GLY A 49 -14.87 -11.61 -11.78
CA GLY A 49 -14.47 -11.78 -13.17
C GLY A 49 -12.97 -11.50 -13.35
N PRO A 50 -12.58 -10.61 -14.28
CA PRO A 50 -11.18 -10.28 -14.51
C PRO A 50 -10.62 -9.23 -13.53
N LEU A 51 -11.45 -8.68 -12.63
CA LEU A 51 -11.05 -7.65 -11.68
C LEU A 51 -10.76 -8.25 -10.31
N PHE A 52 -9.76 -7.73 -9.63
CA PHE A 52 -9.50 -8.04 -8.23
C PHE A 52 -9.69 -6.79 -7.39
N THR A 53 -10.54 -6.87 -6.38
CA THR A 53 -10.69 -5.79 -5.39
C THR A 53 -9.84 -6.11 -4.19
N PHE A 54 -8.93 -5.19 -3.83
CA PHE A 54 -8.21 -5.24 -2.56
C PHE A 54 -8.86 -4.30 -1.55
N SER A 55 -9.10 -4.82 -0.36
CA SER A 55 -9.88 -4.14 0.68
C SER A 55 -9.36 -4.49 2.06
N ALA A 56 -9.78 -3.72 3.07
CA ALA A 56 -9.27 -3.85 4.44
C ALA A 56 -7.73 -3.90 4.48
N GLY A 57 -7.08 -3.13 3.60
CA GLY A 57 -5.64 -3.03 3.49
C GLY A 57 -5.07 -2.33 4.71
N LYS A 58 -3.98 -2.86 5.25
CA LYS A 58 -3.18 -2.26 6.34
C LYS A 58 -1.76 -2.11 5.86
N LEU A 59 -1.24 -0.89 5.93
CA LEU A 59 0.08 -0.50 5.47
C LEU A 59 0.88 0.11 6.62
N ILE A 60 2.12 -0.34 6.75
CA ILE A 60 3.13 0.26 7.61
C ILE A 60 4.27 0.74 6.72
N VAL A 61 4.58 2.04 6.80
CA VAL A 61 5.79 2.62 6.20
C VAL A 61 6.81 2.84 7.31
N LEU A 62 7.97 2.20 7.22
CA LEU A 62 9.09 2.33 8.14
C LEU A 62 10.16 3.25 7.52
N THR A 63 10.50 4.31 8.23
CA THR A 63 11.60 5.21 7.86
C THR A 63 12.94 4.70 8.40
N VAL A 64 14.05 5.17 7.81
CA VAL A 64 15.41 4.87 8.30
C VAL A 64 15.66 5.32 9.75
N ALA A 65 14.91 6.31 10.24
CA ALA A 65 14.99 6.77 11.61
C ALA A 65 14.26 5.84 12.61
N GLY A 66 13.59 4.79 12.13
CA GLY A 66 12.79 3.87 12.95
C GLY A 66 11.35 4.34 13.18
N ASP A 67 10.97 5.53 12.73
CA ASP A 67 9.58 6.00 12.80
C ASP A 67 8.69 5.24 11.81
N GLN A 68 7.44 5.00 12.21
CA GLN A 68 6.44 4.29 11.42
C GLN A 68 5.25 5.20 11.08
N ILE A 69 4.69 5.03 9.89
CA ILE A 69 3.41 5.61 9.48
C ILE A 69 2.43 4.46 9.22
N PHE A 70 1.24 4.55 9.80
CA PHE A 70 0.17 3.56 9.63
C PHE A 70 -0.88 4.10 8.68
N ALA A 71 -1.32 3.29 7.74
CA ALA A 71 -2.39 3.64 6.82
C ALA A 71 -3.32 2.46 6.51
N ASP A 72 -4.58 2.78 6.28
CA ASP A 72 -5.56 1.88 5.69
C ASP A 72 -5.62 2.14 4.19
N TYR A 73 -5.84 1.11 3.37
CA TYR A 73 -5.96 1.27 1.93
C TYR A 73 -6.95 0.31 1.29
N SER A 74 -7.42 0.66 0.10
CA SER A 74 -8.32 -0.15 -0.73
C SER A 74 -8.32 0.34 -2.17
N GLY A 75 -8.76 -0.51 -3.10
CA GLY A 75 -8.82 -0.21 -4.52
C GLY A 75 -9.07 -1.46 -5.37
N GLN A 76 -8.74 -1.36 -6.65
CA GLN A 76 -8.86 -2.47 -7.59
C GLN A 76 -7.59 -2.67 -8.41
N PHE A 77 -7.30 -3.92 -8.74
CA PHE A 77 -6.44 -4.30 -9.84
C PHE A 77 -7.28 -4.50 -11.09
N VAL A 78 -6.92 -3.77 -12.16
CA VAL A 78 -7.55 -3.87 -13.47
C VAL A 78 -6.52 -4.43 -14.46
N PRO A 79 -6.85 -5.45 -15.26
CA PRO A 79 -5.93 -6.01 -16.23
C PRO A 79 -5.57 -4.98 -17.29
N THR A 80 -4.30 -4.92 -17.66
CA THR A 80 -3.81 -4.04 -18.73
C THR A 80 -4.11 -4.58 -20.13
N GLY A 81 -4.48 -5.85 -20.23
CA GLY A 81 -4.57 -6.60 -21.50
C GLY A 81 -3.23 -7.16 -21.98
N VAL A 82 -2.13 -6.97 -21.23
CA VAL A 82 -0.79 -7.44 -21.58
C VAL A 82 -0.29 -8.44 -20.54
N GLY A 83 -0.31 -9.73 -20.89
CA GLY A 83 0.15 -10.81 -20.02
C GLY A 83 -0.60 -10.82 -18.68
N SER A 84 0.14 -11.01 -17.59
CA SER A 84 -0.33 -10.99 -16.20
C SER A 84 -0.20 -9.62 -15.53
N ASN A 85 -0.08 -8.54 -16.31
CA ASN A 85 0.08 -7.19 -15.76
C ASN A 85 -1.27 -6.53 -15.42
N PHE A 86 -1.36 -6.01 -14.20
CA PHE A 86 -2.49 -5.26 -13.68
C PHE A 86 -2.04 -3.87 -13.23
N VAL A 87 -2.96 -2.92 -13.23
CA VAL A 87 -2.76 -1.57 -12.70
C VAL A 87 -3.77 -1.25 -11.62
N PHE A 88 -3.35 -0.42 -10.67
CA PHE A 88 -4.25 0.05 -9.62
C PHE A 88 -5.28 1.02 -10.20
N SER A 89 -6.54 0.86 -9.85
CA SER A 89 -7.65 1.73 -10.23
C SER A 89 -8.49 2.08 -9.02
N GLY A 90 -8.87 3.37 -8.92
CA GLY A 90 -9.66 3.90 -7.81
C GLY A 90 -9.03 3.69 -6.43
N ALA A 91 -7.71 3.44 -6.37
CA ALA A 91 -7.04 3.05 -5.16
C ALA A 91 -6.69 4.27 -4.29
N THR A 92 -6.94 4.17 -3.00
CA THR A 92 -6.74 5.24 -2.03
C THR A 92 -6.10 4.71 -0.76
N PHE A 93 -5.47 5.62 0.00
CA PHE A 93 -4.96 5.35 1.33
C PHE A 93 -5.38 6.45 2.31
N GLN A 94 -5.53 6.06 3.57
CA GLN A 94 -5.85 6.94 4.69
C GLN A 94 -4.86 6.67 5.82
N VAL A 95 -4.04 7.66 6.16
CA VAL A 95 -3.16 7.61 7.33
C VAL A 95 -4.00 7.59 8.59
N THR A 96 -3.75 6.59 9.44
CA THR A 96 -4.46 6.33 10.70
C THR A 96 -3.60 6.60 11.93
N GLY A 97 -2.30 6.80 11.76
CA GLY A 97 -1.40 7.15 12.84
C GLY A 97 0.07 6.94 12.48
N GLY A 98 0.89 6.84 13.51
CA GLY A 98 2.31 6.58 13.39
C GLY A 98 3.02 6.62 14.74
N THR A 99 4.32 6.43 14.72
CA THR A 99 5.22 6.49 15.88
C THR A 99 6.19 7.67 15.77
N GLY A 100 6.86 8.01 16.88
CA GLY A 100 7.88 9.07 16.94
C GLY A 100 7.45 10.38 16.27
N LYS A 101 8.17 10.81 15.22
CA LYS A 101 7.87 12.04 14.47
C LYS A 101 6.47 12.05 13.87
N PHE A 102 5.97 10.89 13.45
CA PHE A 102 4.64 10.71 12.87
C PHE A 102 3.59 10.30 13.92
N SER A 103 3.87 10.51 15.20
CA SER A 103 2.87 10.29 16.25
C SER A 103 1.61 11.13 15.98
N ARG A 104 0.46 10.46 15.92
CA ARG A 104 -0.85 11.05 15.55
C ARG A 104 -0.90 11.62 14.13
N ALA A 105 -0.07 11.12 13.21
CA ALA A 105 -0.17 11.47 11.81
C ALA A 105 -1.57 11.12 11.27
N SER A 106 -2.08 11.98 10.39
CA SER A 106 -3.36 11.79 9.70
C SER A 106 -3.27 12.34 8.29
N GLY A 107 -4.30 12.11 7.47
CA GLY A 107 -4.34 12.51 6.07
C GLY A 107 -4.47 11.32 5.15
N GLY A 108 -4.27 11.49 3.85
CA GLY A 108 -4.54 10.45 2.89
C GLY A 108 -4.41 10.96 1.46
N GLY A 109 -4.78 10.10 0.52
CA GLY A 109 -4.76 10.43 -0.89
C GLY A 109 -4.90 9.21 -1.78
N ASN A 110 -4.37 9.34 -2.99
CA ASN A 110 -4.45 8.32 -4.02
C ASN A 110 -3.26 7.38 -3.95
N MET A 111 -3.52 6.14 -4.33
CA MET A 111 -2.53 5.11 -4.55
C MET A 111 -2.54 4.75 -6.04
N THR A 112 -1.36 4.70 -6.64
CA THR A 112 -1.18 4.27 -8.04
C THR A 112 -0.06 3.25 -8.10
N GLY A 113 -0.04 2.41 -9.12
CA GLY A 113 0.89 1.29 -9.17
C GLY A 113 0.49 0.27 -10.22
N SER A 114 1.32 -0.76 -10.32
CA SER A 114 1.12 -1.89 -11.20
C SER A 114 1.70 -3.14 -10.57
N GLU A 115 1.22 -4.30 -11.00
CA GLU A 115 1.75 -5.58 -10.55
C GLU A 115 1.64 -6.64 -11.64
N ASP A 116 2.68 -7.47 -11.76
CA ASP A 116 2.61 -8.74 -12.45
C ASP A 116 2.16 -9.82 -11.47
N ILE A 117 0.90 -10.23 -11.55
CA ILE A 117 0.31 -11.19 -10.60
C ILE A 117 0.90 -12.60 -10.70
N SER A 118 1.68 -12.90 -11.75
CA SER A 118 2.36 -14.19 -11.89
C SER A 118 3.63 -14.26 -11.03
N THR A 119 4.27 -13.12 -10.79
CA THR A 119 5.51 -13.00 -10.01
C THR A 119 5.33 -12.26 -8.68
N GLY A 120 4.19 -11.58 -8.52
CA GLY A 120 3.91 -10.67 -7.41
C GLY A 120 4.68 -9.35 -7.48
N GLN A 121 5.49 -9.13 -8.53
CA GLN A 121 6.35 -7.94 -8.61
C GLN A 121 5.56 -6.73 -9.06
N GLY A 122 5.73 -5.62 -8.36
CA GLY A 122 4.98 -4.41 -8.66
C GLY A 122 5.65 -3.11 -8.26
N THR A 123 4.93 -2.03 -8.52
CA THR A 123 5.26 -0.67 -8.10
C THR A 123 4.09 -0.09 -7.31
N MET A 124 4.40 0.81 -6.39
CA MET A 124 3.41 1.58 -5.67
C MET A 124 3.87 3.03 -5.53
N LYS A 125 2.94 3.96 -5.72
CA LYS A 125 3.09 5.37 -5.43
C LYS A 125 1.90 5.86 -4.60
N LEU A 126 2.21 6.39 -3.41
CA LEU A 126 1.30 7.11 -2.53
C LEU A 126 1.42 8.60 -2.81
N SER A 127 0.33 9.23 -3.23
CA SER A 127 0.26 10.67 -3.50
C SER A 127 -0.87 11.29 -2.69
N GLY A 128 -0.54 12.18 -1.75
CA GLY A 128 -1.54 12.75 -0.86
C GLY A 128 -0.99 13.78 0.12
N ARG A 129 -1.76 14.06 1.17
CA ARG A 129 -1.36 14.97 2.26
C ARG A 129 -1.19 14.18 3.55
N ILE A 130 -0.16 14.54 4.33
CA ILE A 130 0.04 14.02 5.67
C ILE A 130 0.18 15.20 6.62
N ASN A 131 -0.57 15.17 7.71
CA ASN A 131 -0.55 16.16 8.78
C ASN A 131 0.01 15.49 10.03
N PHE A 132 1.08 16.05 10.58
CA PHE A 132 1.67 15.64 11.85
C PHE A 132 2.28 16.87 12.51
N LYS A 133 2.34 16.88 13.84
CA LYS A 133 3.01 17.96 14.56
C LYS A 133 4.52 17.70 14.53
N ASN A 134 5.28 18.64 13.98
CA ASN A 134 6.70 18.70 14.30
C ASN A 134 6.81 18.94 15.81
N ARG A 135 7.49 18.06 16.54
CA ARG A 135 7.88 18.36 17.92
C ARG A 135 8.96 19.44 17.84
N ASN A 136 8.65 20.62 18.34
CA ASN A 136 9.64 21.63 18.71
C ASN A 136 10.46 21.13 19.90
#